data_AF-A0A538FRK1-F1
#
_entry.id   AF-A0A538FRK1-F1
#
_cell.length_a   1.000
_cell.length_b   1.000
_cell.length_c   1.000
_cell.angle_alpha   90.00
_cell.angle_beta   90.00
_cell.angle_gamma   90.00
#
_symmetry.space_group_name_H-M   'P 1'
#
loop_
_entity.id
_entity.type
_entity.pdbx_description
1 polymer ?
#
loop_
_entity_poly.entity_id
_entity_poly.type
_entity_poly.pdbx_seq_one_letter_code
_entity_poly.pdbx_strand_id
1 'polypeptide(L)'
;MGGVAIGLLPWTIYLSITLPPKHESVHWDIVWPGLDVGIAIAVAATVFGLVRLSTNLPIFAAIAGTLLLCDAWFDTLTSQPGSELAWAAVEALLAELPLAAFCFWIAFDAESVAVARRFVGASPRTGGSEATG
;
A
#
# COMPACT_ATOMS: atom_id res chain seq x y z
N MET A 1 -15.96 -8.35 -8.31
CA MET A 1 -15.60 -7.07 -7.65
C MET A 1 -16.82 -6.21 -7.32
N GLY A 2 -17.66 -5.82 -8.29
CA GLY A 2 -18.85 -4.98 -8.01
C GLY A 2 -19.82 -5.53 -6.96
N GLY A 3 -20.11 -6.84 -6.98
CA GLY A 3 -20.97 -7.48 -5.97
C GLY A 3 -20.38 -7.49 -4.56
N VAL A 4 -19.06 -7.56 -4.42
CA VAL A 4 -18.38 -7.48 -3.11
C VAL A 4 -18.51 -6.07 -2.54
N ALA A 5 -18.29 -5.03 -3.37
CA ALA A 5 -18.46 -3.64 -2.94
C ALA A 5 -19.91 -3.33 -2.51
N ILE A 6 -20.89 -3.82 -3.27
CA ILE A 6 -22.31 -3.64 -2.95
C ILE A 6 -22.68 -4.40 -1.67
N GLY A 7 -22.10 -5.58 -1.41
CA GLY A 7 -22.34 -6.34 -0.18
C GLY A 7 -21.67 -5.73 1.06
N LEU A 8 -20.49 -5.13 0.89
CA LEU A 8 -19.75 -4.51 1.99
C LEU A 8 -20.43 -3.27 2.54
N LEU A 9 -21.05 -2.43 1.70
CA LEU A 9 -21.68 -1.19 2.15
C LEU A 9 -22.81 -1.42 3.18
N PRO A 10 -23.84 -2.26 2.92
CA PRO A 10 -24.86 -2.59 3.90
C PRO A 10 -24.31 -3.25 5.16
N TRP A 11 -23.30 -4.13 5.01
CA TRP A 11 -22.69 -4.81 6.13
C TRP A 11 -21.96 -3.84 7.06
N THR A 12 -21.18 -2.89 6.52
CA THR A 12 -20.51 -1.84 7.30
C THR A 12 -21.51 -0.95 8.05
N ILE A 13 -22.65 -0.60 7.42
CA ILE A 13 -23.72 0.16 8.08
C ILE A 13 -24.36 -0.67 9.20
N TYR A 14 -24.60 -1.95 8.97
CA TYR A 14 -25.15 -2.83 9.99
C TYR A 14 -24.21 -2.94 11.21
N LEU A 15 -22.90 -3.09 10.97
CA LEU A 15 -21.89 -3.14 12.02
C LEU A 15 -21.83 -1.82 12.81
N SER A 16 -21.89 -0.65 12.17
CA SER A 16 -21.80 0.63 12.87
C SER A 16 -22.98 0.89 13.83
N ILE A 17 -24.14 0.29 13.56
CA ILE A 17 -25.34 0.41 14.41
C ILE A 17 -25.36 -0.65 15.53
N THR A 18 -24.81 -1.84 15.27
CA THR A 18 -24.93 -2.99 16.17
C THR A 18 -23.74 -3.18 17.11
N LEU A 19 -22.56 -2.64 16.78
CA LEU A 19 -21.39 -2.78 17.64
C LEU A 19 -21.51 -1.91 18.90
N PRO A 20 -21.17 -2.46 20.08
CA PRO A 20 -21.13 -1.68 21.30
C PRO A 20 -20.06 -0.57 21.19
N PRO A 21 -20.33 0.65 21.69
CA PRO A 21 -19.41 1.78 21.61
C PRO A 21 -18.06 1.56 22.32
N LYS A 22 -18.01 0.57 23.21
CA LYS A 22 -16.80 0.17 23.93
C LYS A 22 -16.71 -1.34 23.89
N HIS A 23 -15.63 -1.83 23.30
CA HIS A 23 -15.27 -3.24 23.31
C HIS A 23 -13.81 -3.35 23.73
N GLU A 24 -13.55 -3.97 24.87
CA GLU A 24 -12.17 -4.25 25.30
C GLU A 24 -11.69 -5.52 24.57
N SER A 25 -10.72 -5.33 23.68
CA SER A 25 -10.14 -6.40 22.90
C SER A 25 -9.10 -7.17 23.72
N VAL A 26 -9.31 -8.46 23.90
CA VAL A 26 -8.42 -9.34 24.69
C VAL A 26 -7.00 -9.43 24.10
N HIS A 27 -6.86 -9.27 22.78
CA HIS A 27 -5.59 -9.44 22.05
C HIS A 27 -5.00 -8.11 21.55
N TRP A 28 -5.25 -7.01 22.26
CA TRP A 28 -4.77 -5.68 21.88
C TRP A 28 -3.24 -5.62 21.69
N ASP A 29 -2.52 -6.39 22.49
CA ASP A 29 -1.07 -6.61 22.47
C ASP A 29 -0.55 -7.29 21.21
N ILE A 30 -1.42 -7.92 20.40
CA ILE A 30 -1.05 -8.60 19.15
C ILE A 30 -1.46 -7.78 17.93
N VAL A 31 -2.58 -7.05 18.02
CA VAL A 31 -3.13 -6.28 16.88
C VAL A 31 -2.13 -5.23 16.41
N TRP A 32 -1.60 -4.43 17.34
CA TRP A 32 -0.65 -3.36 17.05
C TRP A 32 0.65 -3.91 16.44
N PRO A 33 1.42 -4.80 17.13
CA PRO A 33 2.66 -5.32 16.56
C PRO A 33 2.48 -6.14 15.27
N GLY A 34 1.30 -6.74 15.09
CA GLY A 34 0.97 -7.48 13.88
C GLY A 34 0.92 -6.58 12.64
N LEU A 35 0.36 -5.37 12.78
CA LEU A 35 0.33 -4.38 11.70
C LEU A 35 1.73 -3.87 11.39
N ASP A 36 2.51 -3.51 12.42
CA ASP A 36 3.91 -3.08 12.31
C ASP A 36 4.78 -4.10 11.57
N VAL A 37 4.67 -5.37 11.94
CA VAL A 37 5.40 -6.46 11.29
C VAL A 37 4.98 -6.58 9.82
N GLY A 38 3.70 -6.42 9.52
CA GLY A 38 3.19 -6.39 8.15
C GLY A 38 3.80 -5.27 7.32
N ILE A 39 3.84 -4.05 7.86
CA ILE A 39 4.47 -2.88 7.23
C ILE A 39 5.96 -3.14 7.02
N ALA A 40 6.67 -3.59 8.05
CA ALA A 40 8.10 -3.88 7.98
C ALA A 40 8.43 -4.90 6.88
N ILE A 41 7.65 -5.97 6.76
CA ILE A 41 7.81 -6.98 5.70
C ILE A 41 7.54 -6.36 4.32
N ALA A 42 6.48 -5.56 4.17
CA ALA A 42 6.13 -4.94 2.89
C ALA A 42 7.18 -3.92 2.43
N VAL A 43 7.70 -3.10 3.34
CA VAL A 43 8.80 -2.16 3.07
C VAL A 43 10.08 -2.91 2.74
N ALA A 44 10.44 -3.95 3.50
CA ALA A 44 11.60 -4.78 3.21
C ALA A 44 11.51 -5.44 1.83
N ALA A 45 10.33 -5.95 1.45
CA ALA A 45 10.07 -6.50 0.12
C ALA A 45 10.20 -5.43 -0.98
N THR A 46 9.75 -4.20 -0.71
CA THR A 46 9.89 -3.05 -1.62
C THR A 46 11.36 -2.69 -1.84
N VAL A 47 12.14 -2.57 -0.76
CA VAL A 47 13.58 -2.29 -0.81
C VAL A 47 14.32 -3.42 -1.54
N PHE A 48 14.00 -4.68 -1.24
CA PHE A 48 14.56 -5.82 -1.95
C PHE A 48 14.22 -5.79 -3.45
N GLY A 49 12.98 -5.45 -3.79
CA GLY A 49 12.52 -5.25 -5.16
C GLY A 49 13.28 -4.15 -5.89
N LEU A 50 13.56 -3.02 -5.22
CA LEU A 50 14.36 -1.91 -5.75
C LEU A 50 15.80 -2.37 -6.03
N VAL A 51 16.46 -3.00 -5.06
CA VAL A 51 17.85 -3.47 -5.20
C VAL A 51 18.00 -4.54 -6.28
N ARG A 52 16.99 -5.40 -6.44
CA ARG A 52 17.00 -6.48 -7.44
C ARG A 52 16.41 -6.07 -8.80
N LEU A 53 15.94 -4.83 -8.96
CA LEU A 53 15.22 -4.37 -10.14
C LEU A 53 14.10 -5.35 -10.56
N SER A 54 13.36 -5.84 -9.57
CA SER A 54 12.35 -6.87 -9.77
C SER A 54 11.12 -6.32 -10.48
N THR A 55 10.54 -7.10 -11.39
CA THR A 55 9.25 -6.79 -12.04
C THR A 55 8.09 -6.70 -11.03
N ASN A 56 8.24 -7.30 -9.84
CA ASN A 56 7.21 -7.28 -8.79
C ASN A 56 7.30 -6.03 -7.89
N LEU A 57 8.27 -5.14 -8.11
CA LEU A 57 8.43 -3.91 -7.34
C LEU A 57 7.14 -3.09 -7.21
N PRO A 58 6.32 -2.87 -8.27
CA PRO A 58 5.09 -2.10 -8.13
C PRO A 58 4.09 -2.70 -7.14
N ILE A 59 4.04 -4.03 -7.08
CA ILE A 59 3.13 -4.77 -6.20
C ILE A 59 3.56 -4.58 -4.75
N PHE A 60 4.86 -4.76 -4.45
CA PHE A 60 5.37 -4.58 -3.09
C PHE A 60 5.19 -3.15 -2.60
N ALA A 61 5.49 -2.17 -3.45
CA ALA A 61 5.35 -0.76 -3.13
C ALA A 61 3.86 -0.37 -2.92
N ALA A 62 2.94 -0.88 -3.73
CA ALA A 62 1.51 -0.65 -3.54
C ALA A 62 0.98 -1.26 -2.22
N ILE A 63 1.45 -2.46 -1.84
CA ILE A 63 1.10 -3.09 -0.57
C ILE A 63 1.64 -2.25 0.60
N ALA A 64 2.92 -1.86 0.56
CA ALA A 64 3.54 -1.05 1.61
C ALA A 64 2.81 0.29 1.80
N GLY A 65 2.50 0.99 0.71
CA GLY A 65 1.75 2.24 0.77
C GLY A 65 0.33 2.07 1.32
N THR A 66 -0.35 0.99 0.98
CA THR A 66 -1.69 0.69 1.52
C THR A 66 -1.64 0.40 3.01
N LEU A 67 -0.65 -0.38 3.47
CA LEU A 67 -0.50 -0.70 4.89
C LEU A 67 -0.18 0.55 5.73
N LEU A 68 0.67 1.46 5.23
CA LEU A 68 0.96 2.74 5.90
C LEU A 68 -0.27 3.66 5.98
N LEU A 69 -1.18 3.64 4.99
CA LEU A 69 -2.46 4.34 5.11
C LEU A 69 -3.37 3.73 6.18
N CYS A 70 -3.38 2.40 6.26
CA CYS A 70 -4.13 1.69 7.30
C CYS A 70 -3.57 1.98 8.70
N ASP A 71 -2.26 2.10 8.82
CA ASP A 71 -1.52 2.47 10.04
C ASP A 71 -1.95 3.85 10.54
N ALA A 72 -1.83 4.88 9.70
CA ALA A 72 -2.27 6.24 10.01
C ALA A 72 -3.72 6.33 10.45
N TRP A 73 -4.58 5.58 9.79
CA TRP A 73 -5.98 5.48 10.17
C TRP A 73 -6.17 4.78 11.53
N PHE A 74 -5.43 3.71 11.78
CA PHE A 74 -5.52 2.94 13.01
C PHE A 74 -4.99 3.72 14.22
N ASP A 75 -3.85 4.39 14.09
CA ASP A 75 -3.23 5.17 15.17
C ASP A 75 -4.09 6.37 15.57
N THR A 76 -4.65 7.08 14.60
CA THR A 76 -5.54 8.21 14.87
C THR A 76 -6.86 7.80 15.51
N LEU A 77 -7.39 6.62 15.20
CA LEU A 77 -8.64 6.13 15.80
C LEU A 77 -8.46 5.51 17.20
N THR A 78 -7.24 5.08 17.53
CA THR A 78 -6.95 4.36 18.77
C THR A 78 -6.32 5.23 19.84
N SER A 79 -5.86 6.44 19.47
CA SER A 79 -5.28 7.42 20.38
C SER A 79 -6.32 8.13 21.24
N GLN A 80 -5.94 8.44 22.49
CA GLN A 80 -6.81 9.17 23.40
C GLN A 80 -6.90 10.66 23.02
N PRO A 81 -8.05 11.32 23.26
CA PRO A 81 -8.18 12.75 23.04
C PRO A 81 -7.12 13.54 23.82
N GLY A 82 -6.43 14.47 23.15
CA GLY A 82 -5.40 15.31 23.76
C GLY A 82 -4.03 15.13 23.12
N SER A 83 -3.00 14.92 23.94
CA SER A 83 -1.61 14.84 23.48
C SER A 83 -1.31 13.62 22.62
N GLU A 84 -1.94 12.48 22.91
CA GLU A 84 -1.74 11.26 22.11
C GLU A 84 -2.31 11.41 20.71
N LEU A 85 -3.53 11.94 20.57
CA LEU A 85 -4.11 12.23 19.25
C LEU A 85 -3.27 13.26 18.47
N ALA A 86 -2.72 14.27 19.15
CA ALA A 86 -1.84 15.24 18.50
C ALA A 86 -0.56 14.57 17.99
N TRP A 87 0.01 13.65 18.77
CA TRP A 87 1.19 12.88 18.36
C TRP A 87 0.89 11.96 17.18
N ALA A 88 -0.18 11.16 17.26
CA ALA A 88 -0.62 10.28 16.19
C ALA A 88 -0.92 11.06 14.90
N ALA A 89 -1.54 12.24 15.00
CA ALA A 89 -1.77 13.10 13.84
C ALA A 89 -0.47 13.63 13.22
N VAL A 90 0.53 13.98 14.04
CA VAL A 90 1.85 14.42 13.56
C VAL A 90 2.58 13.28 12.86
N GLU A 91 2.57 12.09 13.45
CA GLU A 91 3.21 10.90 12.89
C GLU A 91 2.54 10.48 11.57
N ALA A 92 1.21 10.45 11.53
CA ALA A 92 0.44 10.22 10.32
C ALA A 92 0.79 11.23 9.21
N LEU A 93 0.79 12.53 9.53
CA LEU A 93 0.99 13.58 8.52
C LEU A 93 2.44 13.71 8.06
N LEU A 94 3.42 13.43 8.91
CA LEU A 94 4.84 13.68 8.63
C LEU A 94 5.64 12.43 8.30
N ALA A 95 5.20 11.24 8.73
CA ALA A 95 5.91 9.99 8.48
C ALA A 95 5.09 9.07 7.56
N GLU A 96 3.91 8.64 8.00
CA GLU A 96 3.18 7.55 7.35
C GLU A 96 2.58 7.97 6.00
N LEU A 97 1.86 9.09 5.94
CA LEU A 97 1.27 9.57 4.69
C LEU A 97 2.33 9.95 3.64
N PRO A 98 3.43 10.66 3.99
CA PRO A 98 4.51 10.90 3.05
C PRO A 98 5.17 9.61 2.55
N LEU A 99 5.41 8.65 3.45
CA LEU A 99 6.00 7.37 3.07
C LEU A 99 5.06 6.55 2.19
N ALA A 100 3.75 6.55 2.49
CA ALA A 100 2.73 5.92 1.65
C ALA A 100 2.69 6.53 0.25
N ALA A 101 2.72 7.87 0.16
CA ALA A 101 2.78 8.59 -1.11
C ALA A 101 4.05 8.24 -1.89
N PHE A 102 5.19 8.12 -1.22
CA PHE A 102 6.44 7.71 -1.83
C PHE A 102 6.39 6.26 -2.35
N CYS A 103 5.81 5.33 -1.59
CA CYS A 103 5.58 3.96 -2.03
C CYS A 103 4.67 3.89 -3.26
N PHE A 104 3.56 4.64 -3.28
CA PHE A 104 2.70 4.70 -4.46
C PHE A 104 3.41 5.33 -5.66
N TRP A 105 4.22 6.37 -5.44
CA TRP A 105 5.02 6.96 -6.50
C TRP A 105 5.98 5.95 -7.13
N ILE A 106 6.71 5.17 -6.31
CA ILE A 106 7.55 4.06 -6.79
C ILE A 106 6.72 3.06 -7.60
N ALA A 107 5.52 2.71 -7.12
CA ALA A 107 4.68 1.74 -7.80
C ALA A 107 4.27 2.21 -9.20
N PHE A 108 3.82 3.47 -9.32
CA PHE A 108 3.42 4.04 -10.60
C PHE A 108 4.59 4.28 -11.55
N ASP A 109 5.74 4.71 -11.04
CA ASP A 109 6.95 4.90 -11.85
C ASP A 109 7.44 3.56 -12.43
N ALA A 110 7.55 2.53 -11.59
CA ALA A 110 8.02 1.21 -12.00
C ALA A 110 7.08 0.55 -13.04
N GLU A 111 5.75 0.68 -12.88
CA GLU A 111 4.78 0.27 -13.91
C GLU A 111 4.96 1.04 -15.22
N SER A 112 5.10 2.36 -15.15
CA SER A 112 5.28 3.21 -16.34
C SER A 112 6.53 2.82 -17.14
N VAL A 113 7.64 2.56 -16.45
CA VAL A 113 8.89 2.08 -17.06
C VAL A 113 8.71 0.68 -17.66
N ALA A 114 8.02 -0.23 -16.98
CA ALA A 114 7.76 -1.57 -17.49
C ALA A 114 6.91 -1.55 -18.77
N VAL A 115 5.88 -0.71 -18.80
CA VAL A 115 5.02 -0.49 -19.98
C VAL A 115 5.83 0.09 -21.14
N ALA A 116 6.65 1.12 -20.91
CA ALA A 116 7.50 1.71 -21.94
C ALA A 116 8.48 0.69 -22.56
N ARG A 117 9.10 -0.16 -21.73
CA ARG A 117 10.01 -1.22 -22.20
C ARG A 117 9.31 -2.24 -23.09
N ARG A 118 8.06 -2.60 -22.78
CA ARG A 118 7.26 -3.52 -23.60
C ARG A 118 6.98 -2.94 -24.98
N PHE A 119 6.68 -1.65 -25.08
CA PHE A 119 6.47 -0.99 -26.38
C PHE A 119 7.75 -0.96 -27.22
N VAL A 120 8.89 -0.58 -26.62
CA VAL A 120 10.18 -0.57 -27.33
C VAL A 120 10.59 -1.98 -27.79
N GLY A 121 10.36 -3.00 -26.96
CA GLY A 121 10.66 -4.40 -27.32
C GLY A 121 9.72 -5.00 -28.38
N ALA A 122 8.51 -4.46 -28.55
CA ALA A 122 7.52 -4.94 -29.51
C ALA A 122 7.65 -4.32 -30.92
N SER A 123 8.47 -3.28 -31.09
CA SER A 123 8.75 -2.74 -32.42
C SER A 123 9.41 -3.80 -33.32
N PRO A 124 8.86 -4.09 -34.52
CA PRO A 124 9.47 -5.04 -35.44
C PRO A 124 10.91 -4.62 -35.73
N ARG A 125 11.87 -5.56 -35.70
CA ARG A 125 13.23 -5.31 -36.19
C ARG A 125 13.17 -5.08 -37.70
N THR A 126 12.90 -3.86 -38.12
CA THR A 126 12.99 -3.44 -39.52
C THR A 126 14.45 -3.28 -39.89
N GLY A 127 15.02 -4.32 -40.50
CA GLY A 127 16.29 -4.20 -41.23
C GLY A 127 17.19 -5.40 -41.06
N GLY A 128 17.26 -6.23 -42.10
CA GLY A 128 18.34 -7.21 -42.22
C GLY A 128 18.07 -8.39 -43.14
N SER A 129 17.46 -8.22 -44.31
CA SER A 129 17.69 -9.12 -45.45
C SER A 129 17.07 -8.54 -46.74
N GLU A 130 17.67 -7.49 -47.28
CA GLU A 130 17.58 -7.23 -48.73
C GLU A 130 18.94 -6.69 -49.21
N ALA A 131 19.39 -7.25 -50.33
CA ALA A 131 20.44 -6.76 -51.22
C ALA A 131 21.92 -7.00 -50.85
N THR A 132 22.37 -8.25 -51.03
CA THR A 132 23.55 -8.59 -51.86
C THR A 132 23.20 -9.94 -52.50
N GLY A 133 22.84 -10.03 -53.78
CA GLY A 133 23.65 -9.63 -54.93
C GLY A 133 24.11 -10.91 -55.61
#